data_AF-A0A498G7L3-F1
#
_entry.id   AF-A0A498G7L3-F1
#
_cell.length_a   1.000
_cell.length_b   1.000
_cell.length_c   1.000
_cell.angle_alpha   90.00
_cell.angle_beta   90.00
_cell.angle_gamma   90.00
#
_symmetry.space_group_name_H-M   'P 1'
#
loop_
_entity.id
_entity.type
_entity.pdbx_description
1 polymer ?
#
loop_
_entity_poly.entity_id
_entity_poly.type
_entity_poly.pdbx_seq_one_letter_code
_entity_poly.pdbx_strand_id
1 'polypeptide(L)'
;MMATTLGFSLVGIAVACGTGKNFRYLPSSSEVVGSDISDEMLTYARNELDRIELDGAVHQMDDQALDFTDDTFDTFISSFST
;
A
#
# COMPACT_ATOMS: atom_id res chain seq x y z
N MET A 1 6.00 -14.73 -17.45
CA MET A 1 4.98 -15.09 -16.45
C MET A 1 4.07 -13.87 -16.36
N MET A 2 2.78 -14.03 -16.68
CA MET A 2 1.88 -12.90 -16.92
C MET A 2 1.63 -12.12 -15.63
N ALA A 3 2.17 -10.90 -15.55
CA ALA A 3 1.75 -9.88 -14.61
C ALA A 3 0.23 -9.73 -14.74
N THR A 4 -0.51 -10.10 -13.71
CA THR A 4 -1.96 -9.99 -13.73
C THR A 4 -2.26 -8.56 -13.34
N THR A 5 -2.37 -7.68 -14.34
CA THR A 5 -2.67 -6.26 -14.12
C THR A 5 -3.95 -6.14 -13.29
N LEU A 6 -3.80 -5.78 -12.02
CA LEU A 6 -4.93 -5.48 -11.17
C LEU A 6 -5.45 -4.11 -11.60
N GLY A 7 -6.54 -4.11 -12.37
CA GLY A 7 -7.20 -2.90 -12.85
C GLY A 7 -7.92 -2.19 -11.70
N PHE A 8 -7.21 -1.34 -10.96
CA PHE A 8 -7.80 -0.41 -10.00
C PHE A 8 -7.84 0.98 -10.65
N SER A 9 -9.02 1.60 -10.69
CA SER A 9 -9.18 3.02 -11.01
C SER A 9 -9.38 3.76 -9.69
N LEU A 10 -8.31 3.93 -8.92
CA LEU A 10 -8.41 4.39 -7.53
C LEU A 10 -7.37 5.45 -7.21
N VAL A 11 -7.84 6.68 -7.03
CA VAL A 11 -7.11 7.87 -6.58
C VAL A 11 -6.71 7.68 -5.11
N GLY A 12 -5.53 7.10 -4.88
CA GLY A 12 -5.06 6.69 -3.55
C GLY A 12 -3.54 6.81 -3.36
N ILE A 13 -3.06 6.56 -2.14
CA ILE A 13 -1.64 6.64 -1.80
C ILE A 13 -1.02 5.25 -1.80
N ALA A 14 0.01 5.04 -2.64
CA ALA A 14 0.78 3.80 -2.68
C ALA A 14 1.97 3.84 -1.71
N VAL A 15 2.13 2.81 -0.86
CA VAL A 15 3.15 2.82 0.21
C VAL A 15 3.88 1.48 0.32
N ALA A 16 5.22 1.49 0.29
CA ALA A 16 6.05 0.40 0.81
C ALA A 16 5.88 0.35 2.35
N CYS A 17 4.86 -0.37 2.81
CA CYS A 17 4.22 -0.05 4.08
C CYS A 17 4.89 -0.68 5.30
N GLY A 18 5.65 -1.78 5.13
CA GLY A 18 6.15 -2.53 6.28
C GLY A 18 5.02 -2.84 7.25
N THR A 19 5.22 -2.45 8.51
CA THR A 19 4.20 -2.60 9.58
C THR A 19 3.06 -1.58 9.55
N GLY A 20 3.00 -0.69 8.56
CA GLY A 20 1.92 0.31 8.43
C GLY A 20 2.03 1.53 9.35
N LYS A 21 3.11 1.68 10.12
CA LYS A 21 3.28 2.77 11.12
C LYS A 21 3.06 4.18 10.58
N ASN A 22 3.28 4.39 9.29
CA ASN A 22 3.14 5.69 8.65
C ASN A 22 1.71 6.04 8.25
N PHE A 23 0.76 5.09 8.29
CA PHE A 23 -0.64 5.34 7.94
C PHE A 23 -1.27 6.44 8.80
N ARG A 24 -0.84 6.56 10.06
CA ARG A 24 -1.27 7.61 10.98
C ARG A 24 -0.99 9.06 10.54
N TYR A 25 -0.09 9.24 9.56
CA TYR A 25 0.26 10.56 9.03
C TYR A 25 -0.50 10.90 7.75
N LEU A 26 -1.26 9.95 7.23
CA LEU A 26 -2.08 10.15 6.04
C LEU A 26 -3.39 10.85 6.43
N PRO A 27 -3.93 11.72 5.57
CA PRO A 27 -5.25 12.28 5.78
C PRO A 27 -6.29 11.18 5.90
N SER A 28 -7.24 11.31 6.82
CA SER A 28 -8.30 10.31 7.03
C SER A 28 -9.25 10.15 5.83
N SER A 29 -9.25 11.09 4.89
CA SER A 29 -10.00 11.00 3.63
C SER A 29 -9.25 10.27 2.52
N SER A 30 -8.05 9.75 2.78
CA SER A 30 -7.23 9.07 1.77
C SER A 30 -7.57 7.59 1.76
N GLU A 31 -7.75 7.04 0.56
CA GLU A 31 -7.76 5.59 0.37
C GLU A 31 -6.32 5.12 0.15
N VAL A 32 -5.88 4.16 0.98
CA VAL A 32 -4.47 3.73 1.02
C VAL A 32 -4.32 2.36 0.38
N VAL A 33 -3.30 2.22 -0.46
CA VAL A 33 -2.84 0.93 -0.98
C VAL A 33 -1.42 0.70 -0.51
N GLY A 34 -1.24 -0.20 0.47
CA GLY A 34 0.08 -0.60 0.95
C GLY A 34 0.60 -1.84 0.24
N SER A 35 1.92 -1.92 0.04
CA SER A 35 2.63 -3.12 -0.39
C SER A 35 3.79 -3.45 0.55
N ASP A 36 4.05 -4.74 0.74
CA ASP A 36 5.29 -5.23 1.34
C ASP A 36 5.50 -6.69 0.89
N ILE A 37 6.75 -7.12 0.72
CA ILE A 37 7.05 -8.50 0.31
C ILE A 37 6.82 -9.51 1.46
N SER A 38 6.84 -9.05 2.71
CA SER A 38 6.69 -9.89 3.90
C SER A 38 5.24 -9.97 4.36
N ASP A 39 4.66 -11.18 4.32
CA ASP A 39 3.29 -11.41 4.82
C ASP A 39 3.15 -11.14 6.33
N GLU A 40 4.24 -11.31 7.09
CA GLU A 40 4.28 -10.92 8.51
C GLU A 40 4.08 -9.41 8.67
N MET A 41 4.76 -8.60 7.84
CA MET A 41 4.63 -7.15 7.85
C MET A 41 3.21 -6.71 7.48
N LEU A 42 2.61 -7.36 6.47
CA LEU A 42 1.24 -7.08 6.05
C LEU A 42 0.22 -7.40 7.14
N THR A 43 0.46 -8.42 7.95
CA THR A 43 -0.41 -8.72 9.10
C THR A 43 -0.42 -7.55 10.09
N TYR A 44 0.75 -6.97 10.39
CA TYR A 44 0.82 -5.77 11.23
C TYR A 44 0.18 -4.56 10.56
N ALA A 45 0.39 -4.37 9.26
CA ALA A 45 -0.18 -3.25 8.52
C ALA A 45 -1.71 -3.27 8.47
N ARG A 46 -2.32 -4.46 8.28
CA ARG A 46 -3.79 -4.64 8.34
C ARG A 46 -4.33 -4.25 9.71
N ASN A 47 -3.71 -4.77 10.77
CA ASN A 47 -4.10 -4.43 12.14
C ASN A 47 -3.96 -2.93 12.42
N GLU A 48 -2.97 -2.26 11.83
CA GLU A 48 -2.78 -0.82 11.99
C GLU A 48 -3.88 -0.02 11.28
N LEU A 49 -4.28 -0.39 10.06
CA LEU A 49 -5.41 0.22 9.34
C LEU A 49 -6.70 0.10 10.16
N ASP A 50 -7.00 -1.10 10.66
CA ASP A 50 -8.17 -1.35 11.52
C ASP A 50 -8.11 -0.53 12.80
N ARG A 51 -6.91 -0.43 13.42
CA ARG A 51 -6.71 0.30 14.69
C ARG A 51 -6.93 1.80 14.56
N ILE A 52 -6.60 2.39 13.41
CA ILE A 52 -6.73 3.83 13.18
C ILE A 52 -7.97 4.21 12.37
N GLU A 53 -8.80 3.21 12.01
CA GLU A 53 -10.03 3.38 11.22
C GLU A 53 -9.76 4.11 9.89
N LEU A 54 -8.68 3.73 9.20
CA LEU A 54 -8.32 4.28 7.89
C LEU A 54 -8.69 3.28 6.79
N ASP A 55 -9.44 3.76 5.80
CA ASP A 55 -9.80 2.95 4.64
C ASP A 55 -8.58 2.65 3.77
N GLY A 56 -8.35 1.37 3.51
CA GLY A 56 -7.25 0.94 2.65
C GLY A 56 -7.11 -0.57 2.53
N ALA A 57 -6.21 -0.98 1.65
CA ALA A 57 -5.85 -2.36 1.41
C ALA A 57 -4.33 -2.52 1.46
N VAL A 58 -3.86 -3.71 1.87
CA VAL A 58 -2.44 -4.04 1.80
C VAL A 58 -2.21 -5.37 1.06
N HIS A 59 -1.24 -5.36 0.16
CA HIS A 59 -0.96 -6.43 -0.78
C HIS A 59 0.47 -6.94 -0.66
N GLN A 60 0.65 -8.24 -0.81
CA GLN A 60 1.99 -8.81 -0.88
C GLN A 60 2.55 -8.63 -2.28
N MET A 61 3.52 -7.73 -2.41
CA MET A 61 4.11 -7.36 -3.70
C MET A 61 5.59 -7.03 -3.54
N ASP A 62 6.34 -7.22 -4.62
CA ASP A 62 7.70 -6.72 -4.77
C ASP A 62 7.63 -5.31 -5.37
N ASP A 63 8.09 -4.31 -4.64
CA ASP A 63 8.06 -2.91 -5.08
C ASP A 63 8.94 -2.65 -6.32
N GLN A 64 9.84 -3.57 -6.68
CA GLN A 64 10.61 -3.51 -7.94
C GLN A 64 9.84 -4.06 -9.15
N ALA A 65 8.71 -4.74 -8.91
CA ALA A 65 7.88 -5.40 -9.92
C ALA A 65 6.40 -5.21 -9.56
N LEU A 66 5.97 -3.96 -9.45
CA LEU A 66 4.59 -3.61 -9.17
C LEU A 66 3.67 -4.03 -10.33
N ASP A 67 2.65 -4.84 -10.03
CA ASP A 67 1.63 -5.32 -10.98
C ASP A 67 0.44 -4.32 -11.13
N PHE A 68 0.68 -3.03 -10.82
CA PHE A 68 -0.29 -1.96 -10.99
C PHE A 68 -0.25 -1.38 -12.42
N THR A 69 -1.37 -0.83 -12.88
CA THR A 69 -1.41 -0.11 -14.16
C THR A 69 -0.66 1.22 -14.00
N ASP A 70 0.01 1.70 -15.05
CA ASP A 70 0.56 3.07 -15.06
C ASP A 70 -0.55 4.11 -14.77
N ASP A 71 -0.20 5.23 -14.13
CA ASP A 71 -1.10 6.33 -13.75
C ASP A 71 -2.27 5.94 -12.81
N THR A 72 -2.12 4.85 -12.03
CA THR A 72 -3.17 4.41 -11.09
C THR A 72 -3.25 5.27 -9.82
N PHE A 73 -2.17 5.95 -9.41
CA PHE A 73 -2.08 6.63 -8.11
C PHE A 73 -1.71 8.11 -8.25
N ASP A 74 -2.32 8.99 -7.46
CA ASP A 74 -1.96 10.41 -7.42
C ASP A 74 -0.65 10.66 -6.68
N THR A 75 -0.29 9.77 -5.74
CA THR A 75 0.91 9.94 -4.90
C THR A 75 1.50 8.60 -4.49
N PHE A 76 2.82 8.45 -4.71
CA PHE A 76 3.61 7.32 -4.27
C PHE A 76 4.53 7.72 -3.12
N ILE A 77 4.47 7.03 -1.98
CA ILE A 77 5.27 7.31 -0.78
C ILE A 77 6.10 6.07 -0.44
N SER A 78 7.43 6.18 -0.56
CA SER A 78 8.34 5.17 -0.02
C SER A 78 9.01 5.73 1.24
N SER A 79 8.97 4.99 2.34
CA SER A 79 9.59 5.38 3.60
C SER A 79 10.49 4.25 4.09
N PHE A 80 11.79 4.48 3.97
CA PHE A 80 12.92 3.56 4.20
C PHE A 80 13.22 2.55 3.07
N SER A 81 14.00 3.01 2.11
CA SER A 81 14.94 2.16 1.36
C SER A 81 16.29 2.23 2.08
N THR A 82 16.82 1.08 2.53
CA THR A 82 18.26 0.92 2.81
C THR A 82 18.79 -0.20 1.94
#